data_AF-A0A9D2NXH9-F1
#
_entry.id   AF-A0A9D2NXH9-F1
#
_cell.length_a   1.000
_cell.length_b   1.000
_cell.length_c   1.000
_cell.angle_alpha   90.00
_cell.angle_beta   90.00
_cell.angle_gamma   90.00
#
_symmetry.space_group_name_H-M   'P 1'
#
loop_
_entity.id
_entity.type
_entity.pdbx_description
1 polymer ?
#
loop_
_entity_poly.entity_id
_entity_poly.type
_entity_poly.pdbx_seq_one_letter_code
_entity_poly.pdbx_strand_id
1 'polypeptide(L)'
;MDLEERDGALVITRLPVEQMGALALGLALSDQEAQVLRALLEGRKVKVLETGLEYKEYRKTAPLGVYQKFTSLERELREMGVCVVRNRHW
;
A
#
# COMPACT_ATOMS: atom_id res chain seq x y z
N MET A 1 4.71 -7.29 4.96
CA MET A 1 3.47 -6.97 4.22
C MET A 1 2.63 -8.22 4.18
N ASP A 2 1.33 -8.05 4.41
CA ASP A 2 0.37 -9.17 4.40
C ASP A 2 -0.63 -8.97 3.27
N LEU A 3 -0.94 -10.06 2.57
CA LEU A 3 -1.75 -10.08 1.36
C LEU A 3 -2.87 -11.12 1.48
N GLU A 4 -4.04 -10.76 0.95
CA GLU A 4 -5.21 -11.64 0.87
C GLU A 4 -5.88 -11.51 -0.49
N GLU A 5 -6.44 -12.60 -1.01
CA GLU A 5 -7.34 -12.55 -2.17
C GLU A 5 -8.78 -12.38 -1.67
N ARG A 6 -9.45 -11.32 -2.09
CA ARG A 6 -10.83 -11.05 -1.68
C ARG A 6 -11.62 -10.37 -2.80
N ASP A 7 -12.77 -10.95 -3.15
CA ASP A 7 -13.67 -10.47 -4.20
C ASP A 7 -12.97 -10.18 -5.54
N GLY A 8 -12.03 -11.05 -5.92
CA GLY A 8 -11.25 -10.93 -7.16
C GLY A 8 -10.23 -9.77 -7.16
N ALA A 9 -9.92 -9.21 -5.99
CA ALA A 9 -8.86 -8.23 -5.81
C ALA A 9 -7.77 -8.78 -4.88
N LEU A 10 -6.52 -8.39 -5.16
CA LEU A 10 -5.41 -8.58 -4.22
C LEU A 10 -5.49 -7.44 -3.18
N VAL A 11 -5.67 -7.80 -1.91
CA VAL A 11 -5.84 -6.86 -0.81
C VAL A 11 -4.59 -6.89 0.08
N ILE A 12 -3.96 -5.74 0.21
CA ILE A 12 -2.87 -5.50 1.16
C ILE A 12 -3.50 -5.15 2.51
N THR A 13 -3.41 -6.07 3.47
CA THR A 13 -4.00 -5.91 4.82
C THR A 13 -3.03 -5.26 5.80
N ARG A 14 -1.72 -5.37 5.54
CA ARG A 14 -0.66 -4.62 6.22
C ARG A 14 0.43 -4.22 5.22
N LEU A 15 0.73 -2.92 5.16
CA LEU A 15 1.79 -2.32 4.35
C LEU A 15 2.76 -1.53 5.25
N PRO A 16 3.90 -2.14 5.62
CA PRO A 16 4.95 -1.44 6.37
C PRO A 16 5.63 -0.36 5.53
N VAL A 17 6.28 0.58 6.20
CA VAL A 17 6.84 1.80 5.59
C VAL A 17 7.94 1.52 4.57
N GLU A 18 8.76 0.48 4.80
CA GLU A 18 9.83 0.07 3.90
C GLU A 18 9.26 -0.45 2.58
N GLN A 19 8.30 -1.37 2.63
CA GLN A 19 7.66 -1.90 1.42
C GLN A 19 6.79 -0.85 0.72
N MET A 20 6.19 0.09 1.46
CA MET A 20 5.48 1.22 0.87
C MET A 20 6.42 2.07 -0.01
N GLY A 21 7.62 2.35 0.49
CA GLY A 21 8.65 3.07 -0.26
C GLY A 21 9.15 2.30 -1.48
N ALA A 22 9.40 1.00 -1.33
CA ALA A 22 9.82 0.15 -2.45
C ALA A 22 8.75 0.09 -3.55
N LEU A 23 7.48 -0.18 -3.19
CA LEU A 23 6.38 -0.26 -4.15
C LEU A 23 6.15 1.06 -4.89
N ALA A 24 6.18 2.20 -4.18
CA ALA A 24 6.00 3.51 -4.81
C ALA A 24 7.11 3.83 -5.83
N LEU A 25 8.30 3.26 -5.66
CA LEU A 25 9.42 3.34 -6.62
C LEU A 25 9.35 2.26 -7.71
N GLY A 26 8.33 1.40 -7.71
CA GLY A 26 8.23 0.28 -8.66
C GLY A 26 9.24 -0.85 -8.38
N LEU A 27 9.74 -0.97 -7.15
CA LEU A 27 10.69 -1.99 -6.73
C LEU A 27 9.97 -3.14 -6.02
N ALA A 28 10.48 -4.36 -6.22
CA ALA A 28 10.12 -5.54 -5.44
C ALA A 28 11.36 -6.14 -4.79
N LEU A 29 11.43 -6.07 -3.46
CA LEU A 29 12.54 -6.59 -2.65
C LEU A 29 12.15 -7.87 -1.89
N SER A 30 10.90 -8.32 -2.05
CA SER A 30 10.27 -9.50 -1.48
C SER A 30 9.21 -10.07 -2.43
N ASP A 31 8.82 -11.31 -2.20
CA ASP A 31 7.81 -12.01 -3.00
C ASP A 31 6.45 -11.31 -2.95
N GLN A 32 6.08 -10.74 -1.80
CA GLN A 32 4.82 -10.01 -1.65
C GLN A 32 4.80 -8.74 -2.50
N GLU A 33 5.91 -7.99 -2.56
CA GLU A 33 6.01 -6.80 -3.41
C GLU A 33 5.99 -7.19 -4.89
N ALA A 34 6.67 -8.29 -5.25
CA ALA A 34 6.65 -8.83 -6.61
C ALA A 34 5.22 -9.24 -7.03
N GLN A 35 4.45 -9.83 -6.10
CA GLN A 35 3.05 -10.20 -6.34
C GLN A 35 2.17 -8.96 -6.58
N VAL A 36 2.35 -7.89 -5.78
CA VAL A 36 1.62 -6.63 -5.95
C VAL A 36 1.96 -5.97 -7.29
N LEU A 37 3.26 -5.84 -7.62
CA LEU A 37 3.68 -5.26 -8.89
C LEU A 37 3.18 -6.07 -10.08
N ARG A 38 3.27 -7.41 -10.01
CA ARG A 38 2.72 -8.28 -11.06
C ARG A 38 1.21 -8.08 -11.21
N ALA A 39 0.45 -8.03 -10.12
CA ALA A 39 -0.99 -7.80 -10.18
C ALA A 39 -1.34 -6.46 -10.84
N LEU A 40 -0.59 -5.38 -10.53
CA LEU A 40 -0.75 -4.08 -11.19
C LEU A 40 -0.44 -4.15 -12.69
N LEU A 41 0.67 -4.80 -13.08
CA LEU A 41 1.05 -4.98 -14.48
C LEU A 41 0.07 -5.84 -15.27
N GLU A 42 -0.57 -6.82 -14.62
CA GLU A 42 -1.64 -7.65 -15.19
C GLU A 42 -3.00 -6.92 -15.26
N GLY A 43 -3.10 -5.68 -14.77
CA GLY A 43 -4.35 -4.91 -14.73
C GLY A 43 -5.35 -5.44 -13.70
N ARG A 44 -4.90 -6.24 -12.73
CA ARG A 44 -5.74 -6.76 -11.64
C ARG A 44 -6.06 -5.66 -10.64
N LYS A 45 -7.19 -5.80 -9.95
CA LYS A 45 -7.56 -4.89 -8.87
C LYS A 45 -6.63 -5.11 -7.67
N VAL A 46 -5.89 -4.08 -7.29
CA VAL A 46 -5.10 -4.06 -6.07
C VAL A 46 -5.68 -3.04 -5.10
N LYS A 47 -5.92 -3.47 -3.86
CA LYS A 47 -6.45 -2.62 -2.79
C LYS A 47 -5.51 -2.64 -1.60
N VAL A 48 -5.50 -1.57 -0.81
CA VAL A 48 -4.86 -1.54 0.50
C VAL A 48 -5.87 -1.07 1.54
N LEU A 49 -5.94 -1.74 2.68
CA LEU A 49 -6.76 -1.28 3.78
C LEU A 49 -6.18 0.03 4.35
N GLU A 50 -7.02 1.04 4.58
CA GLU A 50 -6.58 2.29 5.21
C GLU A 50 -5.93 2.03 6.58
N THR A 51 -6.44 1.03 7.32
CA THR A 51 -5.87 0.57 8.59
C THR A 51 -4.60 -0.26 8.44
N GLY A 52 -4.32 -0.75 7.23
CA GLY A 52 -3.10 -1.49 6.91
C GLY A 52 -1.91 -0.59 6.58
N LEU A 53 -2.13 0.70 6.36
CA LEU A 53 -1.06 1.68 6.08
C LEU A 53 -0.33 2.02 7.38
N GLU A 54 0.80 1.37 7.65
CA GLU A 54 1.52 1.49 8.92
C GLU A 54 1.88 2.95 9.26
N TYR A 55 2.24 3.75 8.25
CA TYR A 55 2.64 5.14 8.48
C TYR A 55 1.55 5.98 9.19
N LYS A 56 0.27 5.61 9.02
CA LYS A 56 -0.86 6.31 9.66
C LYS A 56 -0.89 6.10 11.19
N GLU A 57 -0.28 5.03 11.69
CA GLU A 57 -0.13 4.79 13.14
C GLU A 57 0.73 5.88 13.81
N TYR A 58 1.69 6.44 13.07
CA TYR A 58 2.62 7.47 13.56
C TYR A 58 2.11 8.91 13.41
N ARG A 59 0.83 9.12 13.08
CA ARG A 59 0.25 10.46 12.85
C ARG A 59 0.48 11.47 13.99
N LYS A 60 0.55 10.97 15.23
CA LYS A 60 0.70 11.81 16.43
C LYS A 60 2.17 12.01 16.85
N THR A 61 3.11 11.23 16.31
CA THR A 61 4.48 11.12 16.83
C THR A 61 5.55 11.43 15.77
N ALA A 62 5.27 11.20 14.49
CA ALA A 62 6.24 11.44 13.42
C ALA A 62 6.51 12.95 13.22
N PRO A 63 7.78 13.35 12.96
CA PRO A 63 8.08 14.69 12.47
C PRO A 63 7.30 15.00 11.19
N LEU A 64 6.85 16.25 11.04
CA LEU A 64 5.96 16.66 9.93
C LEU A 64 6.49 16.26 8.56
N GLY A 65 7.78 16.50 8.28
CA GLY A 65 8.39 16.18 6.99
C GLY A 65 8.40 14.68 6.68
N VAL A 66 8.59 13.83 7.69
CA VAL A 66 8.55 12.37 7.54
C VAL A 66 7.12 11.92 7.23
N TYR A 67 6.13 12.42 7.98
CA TYR A 67 4.73 12.07 7.74
C TYR A 67 4.24 12.54 6.35
N GLN A 68 4.68 13.73 5.92
CA GLN A 68 4.40 14.25 4.58
C GLN A 68 5.01 13.38 3.49
N LYS A 69 6.24 12.87 3.68
CA LYS A 69 6.88 11.95 2.72
C LYS A 69 5.99 10.72 2.47
N PHE A 70 5.52 10.06 3.52
CA PHE A 70 4.63 8.89 3.36
C PHE A 70 3.24 9.23 2.84
N THR A 71 2.73 10.42 3.16
CA THR A 71 1.48 10.92 2.55
C THR A 71 1.63 11.08 1.03
N SER A 72 2.79 11.53 0.55
CA SER A 72 3.09 11.58 -0.89
C SER A 72 3.22 10.20 -1.50
N LEU A 73 3.89 9.25 -0.82
CA LEU A 73 3.97 7.87 -1.29
C LEU A 73 2.58 7.22 -1.39
N GLU A 74 1.64 7.52 -0.49
CA GLU A 74 0.25 7.03 -0.61
C GLU A 74 -0.42 7.56 -1.88
N ARG A 75 -0.13 8.81 -2.27
CA ARG A 75 -0.64 9.39 -3.52
C ARG A 75 -0.03 8.71 -4.74
N GLU A 76 1.28 8.51 -4.75
CA GLU A 76 1.99 7.80 -5.83
C GLU A 76 1.42 6.37 -6.02
N LEU A 77 1.20 5.62 -4.93
CA LEU A 77 0.57 4.30 -5.00
C LEU A 77 -0.84 4.34 -5.62
N ARG A 78 -1.63 5.37 -5.31
CA ARG A 78 -2.96 5.55 -5.93
C ARG A 78 -2.87 5.86 -7.41
N GLU A 79 -1.91 6.68 -7.82
CA GLU A 79 -1.63 6.98 -9.23
C GLU A 79 -1.17 5.73 -10.00
N MET A 80 -0.46 4.82 -9.34
CA MET A 80 -0.10 3.50 -9.89
C MET A 80 -1.28 2.51 -9.98
N GLY A 81 -2.46 2.84 -9.44
CA GLY A 81 -3.65 2.00 -9.50
C GLY A 81 -4.02 1.28 -8.19
N VAL A 82 -3.28 1.50 -7.10
CA VAL A 82 -3.61 0.91 -5.78
C VAL A 82 -4.76 1.68 -5.13
N CYS A 83 -5.86 0.98 -4.86
CA CYS A 83 -7.04 1.59 -4.24
C CYS A 83 -7.00 1.52 -2.71
N VAL A 84 -6.92 2.65 -2.03
CA VAL A 84 -7.05 2.70 -0.55
C VAL A 84 -8.51 2.57 -0.15
N VAL A 85 -8.86 1.53 0.60
CA VAL A 85 -10.24 1.25 1.04
C VAL A 85 -10.39 1.36 2.55
N ARG A 86 -11.51 1.93 3.00
CA ARG A 86 -11.84 1.97 4.43
C ARG A 86 -12.47 0.65 4.86
N ASN A 87 -12.11 0.19 6.06
CA ASN A 87 -12.60 -1.05 6.66
C ASN A 87 -14.14 -1.10 6.90
N ARG A 88 -14.88 -0.04 6.57
CA ARG A 88 -16.35 -0.02 6.68
C ARG A 88 -16.96 -0.74 5.47
N HIS A 89 -17.31 -2.01 5.69
CA HIS A 89 -18.17 -2.82 4.83
C HIS A 89 -17.64 -3.05 3.42
N TRP A 90 -16.46 -3.66 3.33
CA TRP A 90 -15.96 -4.34 2.14
C TRP A 90 -15.42 -5.69 2.55
#